data_AF-A0A5S3W417-F1
#
_entry.id   AF-A0A5S3W417-F1
#
_cell.length_a   1.000
_cell.length_b   1.000
_cell.length_c   1.000
_cell.angle_alpha   90.00
_cell.angle_beta   90.00
_cell.angle_gamma   90.00
#
_symmetry.space_group_name_H-M   'P 1'
#
loop_
_entity.id
_entity.type
_entity.pdbx_description
1 polymer ?
#
loop_
_entity_poly.entity_id
_entity_poly.type
_entity_poly.pdbx_seq_one_letter_code
_entity_poly.pdbx_strand_id
1 'polypeptide(L)'
;NKDDIAYVIFTSGSTGKPKGVTISHEGAVNTILAVNERFAVSSEDNVLALSELSFDLSVYDIFGVLAAGGTIVFPDTSRTKEPSHWCELIAR
;
A
#
# COMPACT_ATOMS: atom_id res chain seq x y z
N ASN A 1 -19.95 -4.75 -0.61
CA ASN A 1 -20.41 -4.57 -2.00
C ASN A 1 -19.31 -3.86 -2.79
N LYS A 2 -19.22 -4.01 -4.12
CA LYS A 2 -18.12 -3.43 -4.91
C LYS A 2 -18.12 -1.89 -4.95
N ASP A 3 -19.31 -1.30 -4.88
CA ASP A 3 -19.52 0.14 -4.92
C ASP A 3 -19.42 0.80 -3.53
N ASP A 4 -19.30 -0.01 -2.46
CA ASP A 4 -19.13 0.52 -1.11
C ASP A 4 -17.76 1.20 -0.98
N ILE A 5 -17.69 2.19 -0.08
CA ILE A 5 -16.44 2.88 0.26
C ILE A 5 -15.47 1.88 0.91
N ALA A 6 -14.26 1.76 0.36
CA ALA A 6 -13.17 0.98 0.93
C ALA A 6 -12.30 1.83 1.87
N TYR A 7 -11.93 3.03 1.45
CA TYR A 7 -11.11 3.93 2.28
C TYR A 7 -11.34 5.41 1.96
N VAL A 8 -10.96 6.25 2.94
CA VAL A 8 -10.91 7.70 2.81
C VAL A 8 -9.54 8.19 3.29
N ILE A 9 -8.80 8.87 2.42
CA ILE A 9 -7.50 9.48 2.73
C ILE A 9 -7.58 10.99 2.56
N PHE A 10 -7.08 11.73 3.53
CA PHE A 10 -7.11 13.18 3.53
C PHE A 10 -5.84 13.77 2.90
N THR A 11 -6.02 14.69 1.96
CA THR A 11 -4.91 15.42 1.33
C THR A 11 -4.97 16.91 1.68
N SER A 12 -3.84 17.60 1.52
CA SER A 12 -3.78 19.06 1.72
C SER A 12 -4.68 19.75 0.70
N GLY A 13 -5.64 20.54 1.20
CA GLY A 13 -6.51 21.35 0.35
C GLY A 13 -5.88 22.71 0.06
N SER A 14 -6.01 23.20 -1.17
CA SER A 14 -5.58 24.55 -1.56
C SER A 14 -6.24 25.68 -0.76
N THR A 15 -7.36 25.40 -0.08
CA THR A 15 -8.09 26.34 0.79
C THR A 15 -7.70 26.24 2.26
N GLY A 16 -6.64 25.48 2.60
CA GLY A 16 -6.18 25.25 3.98
C GLY A 16 -7.00 24.23 4.78
N LYS A 17 -8.11 23.72 4.24
CA LYS A 17 -8.89 22.63 4.83
C LYS A 17 -8.60 21.31 4.10
N PRO A 18 -8.22 20.23 4.80
CA PRO A 18 -8.01 18.93 4.16
C PRO A 18 -9.24 18.42 3.44
N LYS A 19 -9.04 17.73 2.31
CA LYS A 19 -10.12 17.11 1.52
C LYS A 19 -10.01 15.59 1.62
N GLY A 20 -11.11 14.93 1.97
CA GLY A 20 -11.18 13.47 2.00
C GLY A 20 -11.40 12.91 0.59
N VAL A 21 -10.44 12.15 0.09
CA VAL A 21 -10.56 11.38 -1.15
C VAL A 21 -11.16 10.03 -0.80
N THR A 22 -12.33 9.74 -1.37
CA THR A 22 -13.07 8.50 -1.12
C THR A 22 -12.86 7.53 -2.28
N ILE A 23 -12.48 6.28 -1.98
CA ILE A 23 -12.25 5.24 -2.98
C ILE A 23 -13.16 4.04 -2.67
N SER A 24 -13.80 3.48 -3.71
CA SER A 24 -14.63 2.29 -3.60
C SER A 24 -13.80 1.01 -3.57
N HIS A 25 -14.40 -0.10 -3.13
CA HIS A 25 -13.78 -1.42 -3.23
C HIS A 25 -13.37 -1.77 -4.66
N GLU A 26 -14.24 -1.49 -5.66
CA GLU A 26 -13.93 -1.73 -7.07
C GLU A 26 -12.70 -0.91 -7.55
N GLY A 27 -12.60 0.37 -7.17
CA GLY A 27 -11.47 1.21 -7.54
C GLY A 27 -10.14 0.74 -6.94
N ALA A 28 -10.17 0.33 -5.66
CA ALA A 28 -9.01 -0.21 -4.96
C ALA A 28 -8.54 -1.54 -5.61
N VAL A 29 -9.47 -2.47 -5.80
CA VAL A 29 -9.18 -3.79 -6.39
C VAL A 29 -8.67 -3.65 -7.82
N ASN A 30 -9.26 -2.79 -8.65
CA ASN A 30 -8.80 -2.56 -10.01
C ASN A 30 -7.33 -2.11 -10.06
N THR A 31 -6.94 -1.20 -9.16
CA THR A 31 -5.56 -0.73 -9.08
C THR A 31 -4.61 -1.84 -8.64
N ILE A 32 -4.97 -2.58 -7.60
CA ILE A 32 -4.18 -3.72 -7.10
C ILE A 32 -3.94 -4.75 -8.20
N LEU A 33 -5.00 -5.19 -8.88
CA LEU A 33 -4.89 -6.20 -9.94
C LEU A 33 -4.07 -5.70 -11.13
N ALA A 34 -4.24 -4.44 -11.54
CA ALA A 34 -3.46 -3.85 -12.63
C ALA A 34 -1.96 -3.75 -12.30
N VAL A 35 -1.60 -3.42 -11.05
CA VAL A 35 -0.20 -3.39 -10.61
C VAL A 35 0.37 -4.81 -10.54
N ASN A 36 -0.36 -5.75 -9.94
CA ASN A 36 0.08 -7.14 -9.86
C ASN A 36 0.29 -7.76 -11.24
N GLU A 37 -0.62 -7.54 -12.19
CA GLU A 37 -0.48 -8.00 -13.58
C GLU A 37 0.75 -7.36 -14.24
N ARG A 38 0.90 -6.04 -14.12
CA ARG A 38 2.00 -5.29 -14.77
C ARG A 38 3.38 -5.74 -14.30
N PHE A 39 3.52 -6.08 -13.03
CA PHE A 39 4.81 -6.45 -12.43
C PHE A 39 4.93 -7.96 -12.17
N ALA A 40 3.97 -8.77 -12.63
CA ALA A 40 3.91 -10.21 -12.42
C ALA A 40 4.04 -10.62 -10.94
N VAL A 41 3.42 -9.85 -10.05
CA VAL A 41 3.45 -10.11 -8.60
C VAL A 41 2.73 -11.42 -8.30
N SER A 42 3.35 -12.23 -7.45
CA SER A 42 2.97 -13.61 -7.16
C SER A 42 3.08 -13.93 -5.67
N SER A 43 2.80 -15.19 -5.31
CA SER A 43 2.97 -15.70 -3.94
C SER A 43 4.42 -15.76 -3.46
N GLU A 44 5.38 -15.69 -4.39
CA GLU A 44 6.81 -15.73 -4.08
C GLU A 44 7.38 -14.33 -3.75
N ASP A 45 6.57 -13.28 -3.91
CA ASP A 45 7.00 -11.90 -3.72
C ASP A 45 6.77 -11.41 -2.29
N ASN A 46 7.71 -10.55 -1.85
CA ASN A 46 7.67 -9.86 -0.57
C ASN A 46 7.57 -8.35 -0.80
N VAL A 47 6.71 -7.67 -0.04
CA VAL A 47 6.61 -6.20 -0.07
C VAL A 47 6.92 -5.63 1.31
N LEU A 48 7.77 -4.61 1.35
CA LEU A 48 8.01 -3.83 2.57
C LEU A 48 6.85 -2.85 2.80
N ALA A 49 6.20 -2.94 3.96
CA ALA A 49 5.18 -1.96 4.35
C ALA A 49 5.85 -0.68 4.88
N LEU A 50 6.15 0.25 3.98
CA LEU A 50 6.89 1.49 4.27
C LEU A 50 5.99 2.72 4.32
N SER A 51 4.88 2.68 3.61
CA SER A 51 3.98 3.81 3.47
C SER A 51 3.20 4.04 4.76
N GLU A 52 3.13 5.29 5.21
CA GLU A 52 2.23 5.69 6.29
C GLU A 52 0.78 5.36 5.90
N LEU A 53 -0.03 4.89 6.87
CA LEU A 53 -1.44 4.51 6.61
C LEU A 53 -2.32 5.69 6.15
N SER A 54 -1.84 6.93 6.32
CA SER A 54 -2.47 8.15 5.82
C SER A 54 -2.11 8.46 4.36
N PHE A 55 -1.30 7.63 3.70
CA PHE A 55 -0.90 7.76 2.30
C PHE A 55 -1.44 6.60 1.47
N ASP A 56 -1.83 6.85 0.22
CA ASP A 56 -2.57 5.89 -0.61
C ASP A 56 -1.76 4.65 -0.99
N LEU A 57 -0.44 4.76 -1.14
CA LEU A 57 0.43 3.60 -1.35
C LEU A 57 0.35 2.56 -0.22
N SER A 58 -0.04 2.93 1.00
CA SER A 58 -0.22 1.97 2.10
C SER A 58 -1.30 0.93 1.80
N VAL A 59 -2.27 1.26 0.94
CA VAL A 59 -3.29 0.31 0.47
C VAL A 59 -2.63 -0.78 -0.37
N TYR A 60 -1.65 -0.44 -1.20
CA TYR A 60 -0.89 -1.44 -1.97
C TYR A 60 0.09 -2.22 -1.09
N ASP A 61 0.82 -1.55 -0.20
CA ASP A 61 1.76 -2.20 0.73
C ASP A 61 1.10 -3.34 1.52
N ILE A 62 -0.18 -3.18 1.85
CA ILE A 62 -0.96 -4.17 2.59
C ILE A 62 -1.69 -5.13 1.63
N PHE A 63 -2.58 -4.61 0.79
CA PHE A 63 -3.53 -5.46 0.04
C PHE A 63 -2.99 -5.93 -1.30
N GLY A 64 -1.98 -5.27 -1.87
CA GLY A 64 -1.39 -5.60 -3.16
C GLY A 64 -0.80 -7.01 -3.17
N VAL A 65 0.20 -7.23 -2.31
CA VAL A 65 0.89 -8.51 -2.21
C VAL A 65 -0.01 -9.61 -1.65
N LEU A 66 -0.90 -9.29 -0.71
CA LEU A 66 -1.84 -10.27 -0.16
C LEU A 66 -2.86 -10.76 -1.19
N ALA A 67 -3.27 -9.91 -2.14
CA ALA A 67 -4.14 -10.32 -3.25
C ALA A 67 -3.45 -11.30 -4.22
N ALA A 68 -2.12 -11.31 -4.25
CA ALA A 68 -1.31 -12.27 -5.02
C ALA A 68 -0.87 -13.50 -4.19
N GLY A 69 -1.19 -13.54 -2.89
CA GLY A 69 -0.78 -14.61 -1.97
C GLY A 69 0.66 -14.50 -1.45
N GLY A 70 1.33 -13.36 -1.67
CA GLY A 70 2.69 -13.13 -1.17
C GLY A 70 2.72 -12.58 0.26
N THR A 71 3.87 -12.06 0.68
CA THR A 71 4.12 -11.71 2.08
C THR A 71 4.36 -10.22 2.30
N ILE A 72 3.78 -9.68 3.39
CA ILE A 72 4.11 -8.34 3.89
C ILE A 72 5.26 -8.46 4.89
N VAL A 73 6.31 -7.66 4.69
CA VAL A 73 7.42 -7.53 5.62
C VAL A 73 7.33 -6.16 6.30
N PHE A 74 7.14 -6.17 7.62
CA PHE A 74 7.09 -4.95 8.41
C PHE A 74 8.51 -4.56 8.88
N PRO A 75 8.99 -3.36 8.54
CA PRO A 75 10.21 -2.83 9.12
C PRO A 75 10.08 -2.62 10.64
N ASP A 76 11.22 -2.52 11.32
CA ASP A 76 11.26 -2.03 12.69
C ASP A 76 10.78 -0.58 12.69
N THR A 77 9.78 -0.27 13.51
CA THR A 77 9.16 1.06 13.58
C THR A 77 10.15 2.14 13.99
N SER A 78 11.19 1.79 14.75
CA SER A 78 12.25 2.73 15.14
C SER A 78 13.24 3.04 14.01
N ARG A 79 13.34 2.16 13.01
CA ARG A 79 14.30 2.23 11.89
C ARG A 79 13.62 2.34 10.52
N THR A 80 12.31 2.62 10.47
CA THR A 80 11.51 2.56 9.23
C THR A 80 12.02 3.50 8.14
N LYS A 81 12.71 4.60 8.50
CA LYS A 81 13.27 5.56 7.55
C LYS A 81 14.75 5.34 7.25
N GLU A 82 15.35 4.25 7.73
CA GLU A 82 16.76 3.93 7.52
C GLU A 82 16.94 3.00 6.31
N PRO A 83 17.55 3.47 5.20
CA PRO A 83 17.73 2.62 4.02
C PRO A 83 18.60 1.39 4.27
N SER A 84 19.54 1.46 5.22
CA SER A 84 20.34 0.30 5.63
C SER A 84 19.47 -0.82 6.21
N HIS A 85 18.46 -0.47 7.01
CA HIS A 85 17.50 -1.42 7.56
C HIS A 85 16.67 -2.08 6.45
N TRP A 86 16.32 -1.34 5.39
CA TRP A 86 15.63 -1.92 4.23
C TRP A 86 16.52 -2.93 3.50
N CYS A 87 17.79 -2.59 3.26
CA CYS A 87 18.76 -3.50 2.66
C CYS A 87 18.94 -4.78 3.49
N GLU A 88 18.99 -4.66 4.82
CA GLU A 88 19.06 -5.80 5.75
C GLU A 88 17.83 -6.73 5.62
N LEU A 89 16.64 -6.17 5.41
CA LEU A 89 15.40 -6.94 5.23
C LEU A 89 15.32 -7.61 3.85
N ILE A 90 15.75 -6.91 2.79
CA ILE A 90 15.73 -7.42 1.41
C ILE A 90 16.72 -8.57 1.23
N ALA A 91 17.83 -8.56 1.97
CA ALA A 91 18.88 -9.59 1.86
C ALA A 91 18.56 -10.90 2.62
N ARG A 92 17.43 -10.98 3.33
CA ARG A 92 16.98 -12.18 4.06
C ARG A 92 16.18 -13.10 3.16
#